data_AF-R9P8X6-F1
#
_entry.id   AF-R9P8X6-F1
#
_cell.length_a   1.000
_cell.length_b   1.000
_cell.length_c   1.000
_cell.angle_alpha   90.00
_cell.angle_beta   90.00
_cell.angle_gamma   90.00
#
_symmetry.space_group_name_H-M   'P 1'
#
loop_
_entity.id
_entity.type
_entity.pdbx_description
1 polymer ?
#
loop_
_entity_poly.entity_id
_entity_poly.type
_entity_poly.pdbx_seq_one_letter_code
_entity_poly.pdbx_strand_id
1 'polypeptide(L)'
;MLRDIGDEVIPADVSRIWLDMATSPVTLVDAMRQDRSTRLRCSAINHLGRSLAAKDWQNVWDTLDAEQGIVKSLSRFSPYEVRHFTRAIGRSIRASQPNHAAKRTVVSKLYPHLRQVAGFPAKASPDDQIAAEVRVLCIEAMSPKEQSRVVRQVFTSRGCVCWAKAVVRSALILEARSSQVESGRLPNSVRTE
;
A
#
# COMPACT_ATOMS: atom_id res chain seq x y z
N MET A 1 30.61 -19.59 -15.94
CA MET A 1 30.30 -19.24 -14.52
C MET A 1 30.17 -17.72 -14.41
N LEU A 2 29.00 -17.17 -14.72
CA LEU A 2 28.63 -15.76 -14.51
C LEU A 2 27.21 -15.77 -13.90
N ARG A 3 27.10 -16.26 -12.68
CA ARG A 3 25.85 -16.30 -11.90
C ARG A 3 26.08 -15.55 -10.60
N ASP A 4 26.35 -14.25 -10.68
CA ASP A 4 26.28 -13.34 -9.52
C ASP A 4 26.46 -11.86 -9.93
N ILE A 5 25.81 -11.43 -11.01
CA ILE A 5 25.48 -10.00 -11.13
C ILE A 5 24.23 -9.84 -10.28
N GLY A 6 24.43 -9.67 -8.97
CA GLY A 6 23.35 -9.48 -8.01
C GLY A 6 22.41 -8.39 -8.50
N ASP A 7 21.12 -8.74 -8.61
CA ASP A 7 19.96 -7.87 -8.86
C ASP A 7 20.33 -6.49 -9.39
N GLU A 8 20.43 -6.32 -10.72
CA GLU A 8 20.80 -5.07 -11.41
C GLU A 8 20.27 -3.80 -10.71
N VAL A 9 21.05 -3.27 -9.76
CA VAL A 9 20.66 -2.14 -8.93
C VAL A 9 20.95 -0.89 -9.74
N ILE A 10 19.98 -0.42 -10.52
CA ILE A 10 20.03 0.94 -11.05
C ILE A 10 20.24 1.87 -9.84
N PRO A 11 21.33 2.66 -9.80
CA PRO A 11 21.58 3.57 -8.68
C PRO A 11 20.38 4.50 -8.48
N ALA A 12 20.12 4.85 -7.21
CA ALA A 12 18.97 5.67 -6.86
C ALA A 12 19.01 7.04 -7.56
N ASP A 13 20.21 7.62 -7.70
CA ASP A 13 20.41 8.89 -8.39
C ASP A 13 20.09 8.82 -9.88
N VAL A 14 20.52 7.75 -10.55
CA VAL A 14 20.23 7.53 -11.98
C VAL A 14 18.72 7.34 -12.17
N SER A 15 18.08 6.53 -11.33
CA SER A 15 16.63 6.31 -11.37
C SER A 15 15.87 7.62 -11.17
N ARG A 16 16.31 8.45 -10.23
CA ARG A 16 15.70 9.76 -9.94
C ARG A 16 15.87 10.71 -11.12
N ILE A 17 17.08 10.87 -11.64
CA ILE A 17 17.37 11.75 -12.79
C ILE A 17 16.53 11.32 -13.99
N TRP A 18 16.48 10.01 -14.27
CA TRP A 18 15.69 9.48 -15.37
C TRP A 18 14.19 9.74 -15.20
N LEU A 19 13.63 9.51 -14.01
CA LEU A 19 12.22 9.80 -13.72
C LEU A 19 11.89 11.30 -13.76
N ASP A 20 12.81 12.16 -13.31
CA ASP A 20 12.61 13.62 -13.35
C ASP A 20 12.68 14.15 -14.80
N MET A 21 13.46 13.51 -15.69
CA MET A 21 13.46 13.81 -17.13
C MET A 21 12.26 13.21 -17.86
N ALA A 22 11.71 12.10 -17.37
CA ALA A 22 10.55 11.44 -17.94
C ALA A 22 9.27 12.21 -17.59
N THR A 23 8.92 13.16 -18.46
CA THR A 23 7.68 13.96 -18.31
C THR A 23 6.41 13.16 -18.56
N SER A 24 6.51 12.00 -19.23
CA SER A 24 5.37 11.18 -19.60
C SER A 24 4.85 10.35 -18.41
N PRO A 25 3.54 10.43 -18.09
CA PRO A 25 2.90 9.56 -17.10
C PRO A 25 3.06 8.07 -17.43
N VAL A 26 3.15 7.70 -18.72
CA VAL A 26 3.32 6.30 -19.16
C VAL A 26 4.63 5.73 -18.65
N THR A 27 5.72 6.49 -18.75
CA THR A 27 7.05 6.08 -18.29
C THR A 27 7.07 5.84 -16.78
N LEU A 28 6.29 6.63 -16.02
CA LEU A 28 6.11 6.41 -14.59
C LEU A 28 5.39 5.09 -14.29
N VAL A 29 4.34 4.77 -15.07
CA VAL A 29 3.60 3.50 -14.94
C VAL A 29 4.52 2.32 -15.24
N ASP A 30 5.31 2.39 -16.31
CA ASP A 30 6.26 1.33 -16.67
C ASP A 30 7.32 1.13 -15.58
N ALA A 31 7.83 2.22 -15.02
CA ALA A 31 8.80 2.18 -13.92
C ALA A 31 8.23 1.59 -12.61
N MET A 32 6.93 1.74 -12.39
CA MET A 32 6.22 1.10 -11.28
C MET A 32 5.92 -0.38 -11.55
N ARG A 33 5.62 -0.76 -12.80
CA ARG A 33 5.22 -2.11 -13.19
C ARG A 33 6.39 -3.07 -13.40
N GLN A 34 7.61 -2.55 -13.60
CA GLN A 34 8.79 -3.39 -13.81
C GLN A 34 9.19 -4.16 -12.54
N ASP A 35 9.57 -5.43 -12.70
CA ASP A 35 9.90 -6.33 -11.59
C ASP A 35 11.41 -6.37 -11.25
N ARG A 36 12.26 -5.68 -12.01
CA ARG A 36 13.73 -5.79 -11.98
C ARG A 36 14.40 -5.04 -10.83
N SER A 37 13.89 -3.86 -10.47
CA SER A 37 14.51 -3.01 -9.45
C SER A 37 13.50 -2.43 -8.47
N THR A 38 13.52 -2.96 -7.25
CA THR A 38 12.76 -2.44 -6.10
C THR A 38 13.08 -0.97 -5.82
N ARG A 39 14.34 -0.55 -6.02
CA ARG A 39 14.75 0.85 -5.84
C ARG A 39 14.10 1.76 -6.88
N LEU A 40 14.09 1.35 -8.15
CA LEU A 40 13.41 2.09 -9.21
C LEU A 40 11.91 2.19 -8.94
N ARG A 41 11.24 1.09 -8.54
CA ARG A 41 9.82 1.13 -8.15
C ARG A 41 9.57 2.09 -6.99
N CYS A 42 10.39 2.07 -5.95
CA CYS A 42 10.28 3.00 -4.82
C CYS A 42 10.47 4.46 -5.24
N SER A 43 11.43 4.74 -6.13
CA SER A 43 11.63 6.06 -6.70
C SER A 43 10.43 6.50 -7.55
N ALA A 44 9.88 5.61 -8.37
CA ALA A 44 8.69 5.85 -9.17
C ALA A 44 7.47 6.13 -8.29
N ILE A 45 7.26 5.36 -7.21
CA ILE A 45 6.20 5.61 -6.23
C ILE A 45 6.33 6.99 -5.58
N ASN A 46 7.55 7.41 -5.24
CA ASN A 46 7.79 8.75 -4.69
C ASN A 46 7.53 9.84 -5.73
N HIS A 47 7.91 9.61 -6.99
CA HIS A 47 7.61 10.51 -8.10
C HIS A 47 6.10 10.61 -8.32
N LEU A 48 5.37 9.50 -8.32
CA LEU A 48 3.91 9.47 -8.36
C LEU A 48 3.28 10.31 -7.26
N GLY A 49 3.77 10.20 -6.02
CA GLY A 49 3.29 11.04 -4.92
C GLY A 49 3.44 12.55 -5.19
N ARG A 50 4.53 12.96 -5.84
CA ARG A 50 4.75 14.36 -6.27
C ARG A 50 3.81 14.74 -7.43
N SER A 51 3.69 13.88 -8.43
CA SER A 51 2.79 14.09 -9.58
C SER A 51 1.33 14.21 -9.13
N LEU A 52 0.89 13.39 -8.18
CA LEU A 52 -0.45 13.46 -7.60
C LEU A 52 -0.66 14.67 -6.69
N ALA A 53 0.40 15.31 -6.20
CA ALA A 53 0.31 16.58 -5.49
C ALA A 53 0.09 17.76 -6.46
N ALA A 54 0.51 17.63 -7.72
CA ALA A 54 0.40 18.67 -8.73
C ALA A 54 -1.06 18.96 -9.17
N LYS A 55 -1.21 19.98 -10.03
CA LYS A 55 -2.52 20.38 -10.58
C LYS A 55 -3.08 19.35 -11.55
N ASP A 56 -2.23 18.76 -12.39
CA ASP A 56 -2.60 17.76 -13.41
C ASP A 56 -2.57 16.31 -12.88
N TRP A 57 -2.97 16.13 -11.61
CA TRP A 57 -2.93 14.82 -10.96
C TRP A 57 -3.88 13.81 -11.60
N GLN A 58 -4.97 14.28 -12.21
CA GLN A 58 -6.02 13.44 -12.75
C GLN A 58 -5.54 12.69 -14.00
N ASN A 59 -4.84 13.37 -14.91
CA ASN A 59 -4.21 12.75 -16.07
C ASN A 59 -3.25 11.60 -15.67
N VAL A 60 -2.45 11.82 -14.63
CA VAL A 60 -1.53 10.80 -14.08
C VAL A 60 -2.31 9.63 -13.45
N TRP A 61 -3.40 9.93 -12.76
CA TRP A 61 -4.27 8.91 -12.17
C TRP A 61 -4.97 8.04 -13.22
N ASP A 62 -5.47 8.67 -14.29
CA ASP A 62 -6.16 7.98 -15.38
C ASP A 62 -5.20 7.11 -16.20
N THR A 63 -3.94 7.56 -16.38
CA THR A 63 -2.88 6.75 -17.02
C THR A 63 -2.57 5.46 -16.24
N LEU A 64 -2.80 5.45 -14.92
CA LEU A 64 -2.62 4.26 -14.09
C LEU A 64 -3.76 3.24 -14.21
N ASP A 65 -4.63 3.36 -15.22
CA ASP A 65 -5.90 2.63 -15.36
C ASP A 65 -6.80 2.83 -14.12
N ALA A 66 -6.78 4.07 -13.58
CA ALA A 66 -7.55 4.51 -12.42
C ALA A 66 -7.46 3.55 -11.22
N GLU A 67 -8.58 3.14 -10.64
CA GLU A 67 -8.60 2.31 -9.44
C GLU A 67 -8.10 0.87 -9.69
N GLN A 68 -8.47 0.28 -10.83
CA GLN A 68 -8.18 -1.13 -11.11
C GLN A 68 -6.69 -1.36 -11.38
N GLY A 69 -6.04 -0.48 -12.14
CA GLY A 69 -4.62 -0.61 -12.42
C GLY A 69 -3.75 -0.35 -11.19
N ILE A 70 -4.17 0.54 -10.30
CA ILE A 70 -3.52 0.73 -9.00
C ILE A 70 -3.62 -0.53 -8.13
N VAL A 71 -4.80 -1.14 -8.04
CA VAL A 71 -5.00 -2.36 -7.25
C VAL A 71 -4.17 -3.52 -7.81
N LYS A 72 -4.12 -3.67 -9.14
CA LYS A 72 -3.28 -4.65 -9.83
C LYS A 72 -1.78 -4.41 -9.62
N SER A 73 -1.37 -3.15 -9.50
CA SER A 73 0.01 -2.79 -9.19
C SER A 73 0.34 -3.13 -7.73
N LEU A 74 -0.57 -2.81 -6.80
CA LEU A 74 -0.40 -3.11 -5.37
C LEU A 74 -0.33 -4.60 -5.06
N SER A 75 -1.02 -5.46 -5.82
CA SER A 75 -0.92 -6.91 -5.64
C SER A 75 0.45 -7.50 -6.01
N ARG A 76 1.28 -6.75 -6.75
CA ARG A 76 2.65 -7.14 -7.11
C ARG A 76 3.70 -6.54 -6.18
N PHE A 77 3.31 -5.55 -5.38
CA PHE A 77 4.25 -4.83 -4.52
C PHE A 77 4.53 -5.60 -3.24
N SER A 78 5.80 -5.58 -2.83
CA SER A 78 6.19 -6.02 -1.49
C SER A 78 5.55 -5.13 -0.42
N PRO A 79 5.43 -5.60 0.83
CA PRO A 79 4.90 -4.78 1.93
C PRO A 79 5.64 -3.45 2.13
N TYR A 80 6.94 -3.45 1.83
CA TYR A 80 7.78 -2.24 1.87
C TYR A 80 7.31 -1.21 0.83
N GLU A 81 7.03 -1.64 -0.39
CA GLU A 81 6.57 -0.79 -1.49
C GLU A 81 5.14 -0.32 -1.28
N VAL A 82 4.25 -1.19 -0.79
CA VAL A 82 2.89 -0.80 -0.39
C VAL A 82 2.94 0.30 0.68
N ARG A 83 3.84 0.20 1.66
CA ARG A 83 4.03 1.25 2.68
C ARG A 83 4.50 2.57 2.07
N HIS A 84 5.39 2.54 1.08
CA HIS A 84 5.83 3.75 0.38
C HIS A 84 4.72 4.35 -0.46
N PHE A 85 3.97 3.52 -1.17
CA PHE A 85 2.84 3.94 -1.99
C PHE A 85 1.77 4.64 -1.16
N THR A 86 1.33 3.99 -0.10
CA THR A 86 0.32 4.54 0.81
C THR A 86 0.79 5.84 1.48
N ARG A 87 2.09 5.98 1.80
CA ARG A 87 2.68 7.24 2.28
C ARG A 87 2.73 8.32 1.21
N ALA A 88 3.02 7.97 -0.04
CA ALA A 88 3.05 8.90 -1.16
C ALA A 88 1.64 9.47 -1.43
N ILE A 89 0.63 8.58 -1.51
CA ILE A 89 -0.78 8.96 -1.64
C ILE A 89 -1.25 9.79 -0.44
N GLY A 90 -0.94 9.35 0.79
CA GLY A 90 -1.32 10.07 2.00
C GLY A 90 -0.75 11.49 2.06
N ARG A 91 0.40 11.76 1.41
CA ARG A 91 0.96 13.10 1.28
C ARG A 91 0.24 13.95 0.22
N SER A 92 -0.17 13.36 -0.90
CA SER A 92 -0.84 14.10 -1.99
C SER A 92 -2.27 14.52 -1.65
N ILE A 93 -2.92 13.87 -0.69
CA ILE A 93 -4.30 14.15 -0.25
C ILE A 93 -4.40 14.95 1.07
N ARG A 94 -3.29 15.52 1.55
CA ARG A 94 -3.30 16.41 2.72
C ARG A 94 -4.15 17.65 2.43
N ALA A 95 -4.80 18.19 3.46
CA ALA A 95 -5.66 19.36 3.33
C ALA A 95 -4.93 20.60 2.77
N SER A 96 -3.60 20.68 2.96
CA SER A 96 -2.76 21.74 2.41
C SER A 96 -2.48 21.62 0.91
N GLN A 97 -2.89 20.53 0.26
CA GLN A 97 -2.68 20.31 -1.16
C GLN A 97 -3.85 20.86 -1.99
N PRO A 98 -3.59 21.36 -3.21
CA PRO A 98 -4.66 21.77 -4.11
C PRO A 98 -5.52 20.55 -4.47
N ASN A 99 -6.82 20.79 -4.63
CA ASN A 99 -7.81 19.77 -5.02
C ASN A 99 -7.89 18.57 -4.06
N HIS A 100 -7.52 18.73 -2.78
CA HIS A 100 -7.48 17.63 -1.82
C HIS A 100 -8.84 16.92 -1.67
N ALA A 101 -9.96 17.64 -1.74
CA ALA A 101 -11.29 17.06 -1.65
C ALA A 101 -11.57 16.09 -2.81
N ALA A 102 -11.31 16.51 -4.05
CA ALA A 102 -11.45 15.66 -5.23
C ALA A 102 -10.50 14.45 -5.17
N LYS A 103 -9.24 14.67 -4.78
CA LYS A 103 -8.25 13.59 -4.61
C LYS A 103 -8.68 12.58 -3.56
N ARG A 104 -9.23 13.04 -2.43
CA ARG A 104 -9.78 12.15 -1.39
C ARG A 104 -10.93 11.31 -1.94
N THR A 105 -11.87 11.91 -2.66
CA THR A 105 -12.98 11.18 -3.27
C THR A 105 -12.50 10.07 -4.18
N VAL A 106 -11.52 10.35 -5.05
CA VAL A 106 -10.96 9.36 -5.97
C VAL A 106 -10.17 8.27 -5.21
N VAL A 107 -9.31 8.64 -4.26
CA VAL A 107 -8.59 7.66 -3.43
C VAL A 107 -9.55 6.80 -2.61
N SER A 108 -10.66 7.34 -2.12
CA SER A 108 -11.68 6.57 -1.40
C SER A 108 -12.33 5.49 -2.27
N LYS A 109 -12.41 5.67 -3.60
CA LYS A 109 -12.91 4.64 -4.53
C LYS A 109 -11.98 3.43 -4.64
N LEU A 110 -10.71 3.53 -4.25
CA LEU A 110 -9.81 2.37 -4.18
C LEU A 110 -10.22 1.38 -3.09
N TYR A 111 -10.84 1.86 -2.01
CA TYR A 111 -11.15 1.03 -0.84
C TYR A 111 -11.98 -0.22 -1.16
N PRO A 112 -13.13 -0.14 -1.85
CA PRO A 112 -13.92 -1.34 -2.17
C PRO A 112 -13.12 -2.35 -3.01
N HIS A 113 -12.32 -1.88 -3.96
CA HIS A 113 -11.50 -2.74 -4.82
C HIS A 113 -10.40 -3.46 -4.02
N LEU A 114 -9.73 -2.75 -3.11
CA LEU A 114 -8.72 -3.34 -2.22
C LEU A 114 -9.34 -4.35 -1.25
N ARG A 115 -10.53 -4.05 -0.71
CA ARG A 115 -11.27 -4.97 0.17
C ARG A 115 -11.57 -6.29 -0.54
N GLN A 116 -12.01 -6.21 -1.80
CA GLN A 116 -12.30 -7.38 -2.63
C GLN A 116 -11.05 -8.24 -2.86
N VAL A 117 -9.93 -7.62 -3.24
CA VAL A 117 -8.67 -8.36 -3.50
C VAL A 117 -8.11 -9.01 -2.24
N ALA A 118 -8.24 -8.35 -1.08
CA ALA A 118 -7.78 -8.92 0.18
C ALA A 118 -8.72 -9.98 0.79
N GLY A 119 -9.84 -10.30 0.12
CA GLY A 119 -10.77 -11.34 0.57
C GLY A 119 -11.53 -10.99 1.85
N PHE A 120 -11.65 -9.71 2.20
CA PHE A 120 -12.41 -9.30 3.38
C PHE A 120 -13.92 -9.47 3.13
N PRO A 121 -14.66 -10.16 4.01
CA PRO A 121 -16.08 -10.43 3.80
C PRO A 121 -16.87 -9.13 3.68
N ALA A 122 -17.73 -9.00 2.67
CA ALA A 122 -18.39 -7.77 2.24
C ALA A 122 -19.46 -7.20 3.21
N LYS A 123 -19.68 -7.82 4.38
CA LYS A 123 -20.78 -7.50 5.29
C LYS A 123 -20.29 -7.42 6.74
N ALA A 124 -19.89 -6.24 7.18
CA ALA A 124 -20.40 -5.78 8.46
C ALA A 124 -20.61 -4.26 8.42
N SER A 125 -21.53 -3.84 9.27
CA SER A 125 -21.94 -2.46 9.49
C SER A 125 -20.71 -1.53 9.60
N PRO A 126 -20.67 -0.39 8.89
CA PRO A 126 -19.53 0.53 8.88
C PRO A 126 -19.07 0.98 10.28
N ASP A 127 -20.01 1.10 11.22
CA ASP A 127 -19.72 1.59 12.57
C ASP A 127 -19.31 0.46 13.54
N ASP A 128 -19.81 -0.76 13.35
CA ASP A 128 -19.47 -1.92 14.19
C ASP A 128 -18.17 -2.61 13.76
N GLN A 129 -17.84 -2.57 12.46
CA GLN A 129 -16.68 -3.27 11.90
C GLN A 129 -15.36 -2.55 12.17
N ILE A 130 -15.35 -1.21 12.17
CA ILE A 130 -14.15 -0.43 12.51
C ILE A 130 -13.80 -0.58 14.00
N ALA A 131 -14.80 -0.68 14.88
CA ALA A 131 -14.60 -0.89 16.31
C ALA A 131 -14.18 -2.34 16.66
N ALA A 132 -14.74 -3.34 15.96
CA ALA A 132 -14.43 -4.76 16.18
C ALA A 132 -13.09 -5.18 15.57
N GLU A 133 -12.75 -4.73 14.35
CA GLU A 133 -11.49 -5.13 13.69
C GLU A 133 -10.27 -4.38 14.23
N VAL A 134 -10.42 -3.13 14.70
CA VAL A 134 -9.36 -2.44 15.46
C VAL A 134 -9.16 -3.13 16.81
N ARG A 135 -10.21 -3.67 17.46
CA ARG A 135 -10.06 -4.46 18.69
C ARG A 135 -9.34 -5.77 18.44
N VAL A 136 -9.73 -6.57 17.44
CA VAL A 136 -9.14 -7.90 17.21
C VAL A 136 -7.68 -7.82 16.74
N LEU A 137 -7.28 -6.77 16.00
CA LEU A 137 -5.88 -6.60 15.57
C LEU A 137 -5.00 -5.78 16.55
N CYS A 138 -5.57 -5.05 17.51
CA CYS A 138 -4.81 -4.30 18.53
C CYS A 138 -4.70 -4.99 19.89
N ILE A 139 -5.57 -5.95 20.21
CA ILE A 139 -5.59 -6.61 21.53
C ILE A 139 -4.46 -7.65 21.70
N GLU A 140 -4.04 -8.34 20.65
CA GLU A 140 -3.01 -9.40 20.81
C GLU A 140 -1.56 -8.89 20.85
N ALA A 141 -1.30 -7.59 20.67
CA ALA A 141 0.09 -7.10 20.55
C ALA A 141 0.39 -5.71 21.14
N MET A 142 -0.56 -5.00 21.76
CA MET A 142 -0.33 -3.60 22.21
C MET A 142 -0.85 -3.32 23.62
N SER A 143 -0.11 -2.50 24.37
CA SER A 143 -0.45 -2.05 25.72
C SER A 143 -1.70 -1.15 25.72
N PRO A 144 -2.59 -1.22 26.74
CA PRO A 144 -3.81 -0.41 26.83
C PRO A 144 -3.63 1.11 26.64
N LYS A 145 -2.44 1.63 26.98
CA LYS A 145 -2.06 3.04 26.78
C LYS A 145 -1.87 3.40 25.30
N GLU A 146 -1.43 2.48 24.47
CA GLU A 146 -1.21 2.69 23.03
C GLU A 146 -2.50 2.56 22.23
N GLN A 147 -3.41 1.68 22.66
CA GLN A 147 -4.74 1.50 22.10
C GLN A 147 -5.56 2.80 22.15
N SER A 148 -5.55 3.48 23.31
CA SER A 148 -6.21 4.78 23.51
C SER A 148 -5.63 5.90 22.63
N ARG A 149 -4.37 5.76 22.21
CA ARG A 149 -3.65 6.76 21.39
C ARG A 149 -3.96 6.59 19.90
N VAL A 150 -4.08 5.35 19.43
CA VAL A 150 -4.42 5.01 18.04
C VAL A 150 -5.88 5.34 17.73
N VAL A 151 -6.82 4.97 18.62
CA VAL A 151 -8.26 5.25 18.43
C VAL A 151 -8.54 6.77 18.35
N ARG A 152 -7.87 7.58 19.18
CA ARG A 152 -7.96 9.06 19.08
C ARG A 152 -7.31 9.65 17.81
N GLN A 153 -6.35 8.95 17.20
CA GLN A 153 -5.65 9.41 15.99
C GLN A 153 -6.36 9.02 14.69
N VAL A 154 -7.16 7.95 14.70
CA VAL A 154 -7.92 7.48 13.52
C VAL A 154 -9.03 8.46 13.13
N PHE A 155 -9.60 9.21 14.09
CA PHE A 155 -10.71 10.15 13.86
C PHE A 155 -10.30 11.61 13.59
N THR A 156 -9.01 11.92 13.49
CA THR A 156 -8.53 13.23 13.02
C THR A 156 -7.81 13.06 11.67
N SER A 157 -7.46 14.15 11.00
CA SER A 157 -6.86 14.26 9.64
C SER A 157 -5.63 13.38 9.31
N ARG A 158 -5.25 12.45 10.20
CA ARG A 158 -4.24 11.39 10.12
C ARG A 158 -4.77 10.03 9.63
N GLY A 159 -6.08 9.88 9.35
CA GLY A 159 -6.71 8.63 8.91
C GLY A 159 -5.99 7.87 7.76
N CYS A 160 -5.36 8.57 6.83
CA CYS A 160 -4.62 7.95 5.71
C CYS A 160 -3.35 7.21 6.15
N VAL A 161 -2.70 7.62 7.24
CA VAL A 161 -1.50 6.95 7.78
C VAL A 161 -1.90 5.69 8.57
N CYS A 162 -3.06 5.70 9.21
CA CYS A 162 -3.62 4.53 9.88
C CYS A 162 -4.12 3.50 8.87
N TRP A 163 -4.77 3.95 7.78
CA TRP A 163 -5.14 3.13 6.64
C TRP A 163 -3.93 2.45 5.97
N ALA A 164 -2.86 3.23 5.71
CA ALA A 164 -1.60 2.72 5.22
C ALA A 164 -1.01 1.61 6.11
N LYS A 165 -1.06 1.79 7.44
CA LYS A 165 -0.59 0.81 8.40
C LYS A 165 -1.48 -0.44 8.44
N ALA A 166 -2.80 -0.30 8.34
CA ALA A 166 -3.73 -1.42 8.32
C ALA A 166 -3.52 -2.27 7.06
N VAL A 167 -3.44 -1.63 5.88
CA VAL A 167 -3.18 -2.32 4.60
C VAL A 167 -1.83 -3.04 4.62
N VAL A 168 -0.76 -2.37 5.10
CA VAL A 168 0.58 -2.99 5.22
C VAL A 168 0.57 -4.16 6.20
N ARG A 169 -0.17 -4.06 7.32
CA ARG A 169 -0.27 -5.14 8.32
C ARG A 169 -1.06 -6.32 7.78
N SER A 170 -2.14 -6.10 7.05
CA SER A 170 -2.91 -7.16 6.39
C SER A 170 -2.10 -7.85 5.28
N ALA A 171 -1.32 -7.09 4.50
CA ALA A 171 -0.41 -7.66 3.51
C ALA A 171 0.67 -8.57 4.15
N LEU A 172 1.27 -8.13 5.27
CA LEU A 172 2.24 -8.94 6.03
C LEU A 172 1.63 -10.22 6.61
N ILE A 173 0.37 -10.16 7.07
CA ILE A 173 -0.35 -11.34 7.59
C ILE A 173 -0.63 -12.34 6.47
N LEU A 174 -0.98 -11.87 5.28
CA LEU A 174 -1.22 -12.73 4.11
C LEU A 174 0.08 -13.40 3.64
N GLU A 175 1.19 -12.68 3.62
CA GLU A 175 2.51 -13.22 3.26
C GLU A 175 3.01 -14.26 4.28
N ALA A 176 2.81 -14.01 5.58
CA ALA A 176 3.11 -14.96 6.64
C ALA A 176 2.26 -16.25 6.54
N ARG A 177 0.99 -16.12 6.16
CA ARG A 177 0.11 -17.28 5.92
C ARG A 177 0.49 -18.07 4.68
N SER A 178 0.86 -17.40 3.59
CA SER A 178 1.36 -18.06 2.37
C SER A 178 2.62 -18.87 2.67
N SER A 179 3.55 -18.30 3.44
CA SER A 179 4.80 -18.96 3.84
C SER A 179 4.58 -20.19 4.75
N GLN A 180 3.54 -20.16 5.59
CA GLN A 180 3.19 -21.32 6.42
C GLN A 180 2.53 -22.46 5.63
N VAL A 181 1.76 -22.14 4.60
CA VAL A 181 1.14 -23.15 3.71
C VAL A 181 2.21 -23.84 2.85
N GLU A 182 3.21 -23.12 2.36
CA GLU A 182 4.34 -23.71 1.61
C GLU A 182 5.30 -24.53 2.48
N SER A 183 5.37 -24.25 3.79
CA SER A 183 6.28 -24.96 4.70
C SER A 183 5.79 -26.35 5.16
N GLY A 184 4.58 -26.78 4.80
CA GLY A 184 4.16 -28.19 4.97
C GLY A 184 4.37 -28.80 6.37
N ARG A 185 4.28 -28.03 7.46
CA ARG A 185 4.15 -28.60 8.82
C ARG A 185 2.69 -28.78 9.14
N LEU A 186 2.16 -29.96 8.81
CA LEU A 186 0.94 -30.45 9.44
C LEU A 186 1.20 -30.58 10.96
N PRO A 187 0.37 -29.98 11.82
CA PRO A 187 0.45 -30.24 13.25
C PRO A 187 0.07 -31.70 13.49
N ASN A 188 1.02 -32.47 14.06
CA ASN A 188 0.80 -33.84 14.50
C ASN A 188 -0.50 -33.92 15.31
N SER A 189 -1.46 -34.69 14.81
CA SER A 189 -2.67 -35.04 15.54
C SER A 189 -2.28 -35.72 16.84
N VAL A 190 -2.62 -35.09 17.96
CA VAL A 190 -2.51 -35.68 19.29
C VAL A 190 -3.39 -36.93 19.32
N ARG A 191 -2.72 -38.08 19.45
CA ARG A 191 -3.33 -39.39 19.68
C ARG A 191 -3.75 -39.41 21.15
N THR A 192 -5.05 -39.34 21.42
CA THR A 192 -5.61 -39.65 22.73
C THR A 192 -5.79 -41.16 22.83
N GLU A 193 -5.06 -41.77 23.76
CA GLU A 193 -5.35 -43.09 24.34
C GLU A 193 -6.56 -43.01 25.28
#